data_AF-A0A9W8YMM1-F1
#
_entry.id   AF-A0A9W8YMM1-F1
#
_cell.length_a   1.000
_cell.length_b   1.000
_cell.length_c   1.000
_cell.angle_alpha   90.00
_cell.angle_beta   90.00
_cell.angle_gamma   90.00
#
_symmetry.space_group_name_H-M   'P 1'
#
loop_
_entity.id
_entity.type
_entity.pdbx_description
1 polymer ?
#
loop_
_entity_poly.entity_id
_entity_poly.type
_entity_poly.pdbx_seq_one_letter_code
_entity_poly.pdbx_strand_id
1 'polypeptide(L)'
;MKLATVALSLGLALSASAAKNLQNFDGDLGAAAPAVNNVGGDRPFQVDGNAAFDNLNAALVRSCDVQNNLCSNAVNSGEVDDVEVADCQAQQDDCIANADAAAAAN
;
A
#
# COMPACT_ATOMS: atom_id res chain seq x y z
N MET A 1 26.95 23.82 49.64
CA MET A 1 25.57 23.55 49.17
C MET A 1 25.43 23.99 47.72
N LYS A 2 25.30 23.04 46.80
CA LYS A 2 24.26 23.02 45.77
C LYS A 2 24.44 21.75 44.95
N LEU A 3 23.62 20.75 45.26
CA LEU A 3 23.45 19.58 44.40
C LEU A 3 22.66 20.04 43.16
N ALA A 4 23.17 19.75 41.98
CA ALA A 4 22.42 19.89 40.73
C ALA A 4 21.72 18.55 40.46
N THR A 5 20.40 18.55 40.56
CA THR A 5 19.55 17.41 40.22
C THR A 5 19.51 17.25 38.70
N VAL A 6 19.99 16.13 38.17
CA VAL A 6 19.78 15.74 36.77
C VAL A 6 18.46 14.98 36.71
N ALA A 7 17.43 15.60 36.13
CA ALA A 7 16.20 14.91 35.76
C ALA A 7 16.42 14.21 34.41
N LEU A 8 16.54 12.89 34.41
CA LEU A 8 16.54 12.09 33.19
C LEU A 8 15.08 11.83 32.79
N SER A 9 14.55 12.65 31.91
CA SER A 9 13.23 12.43 31.30
C SER A 9 13.35 11.27 30.31
N LEU A 10 12.87 10.08 30.67
CA LEU A 10 12.60 9.01 29.70
C LEU A 10 11.40 9.45 28.87
N GLY A 11 11.66 10.08 27.72
CA GLY A 11 10.66 10.22 26.68
C GLY A 11 10.32 8.83 26.15
N LEU A 12 9.16 8.29 26.52
CA LEU A 12 8.53 7.24 25.73
C LEU A 12 8.19 7.88 24.39
N ALA A 13 9.02 7.68 23.38
CA ALA A 13 8.60 7.83 22.01
C ALA A 13 7.59 6.70 21.76
N LEU A 14 6.31 7.00 21.98
CA LEU A 14 5.25 6.23 21.39
C LEU A 14 5.40 6.46 19.89
N SER A 15 6.10 5.55 19.21
CA SER A 15 5.97 5.44 17.76
C SER A 15 4.52 5.05 17.50
N ALA A 16 3.65 6.05 17.40
CA ALA A 16 2.43 5.90 16.64
C ALA A 16 2.94 5.55 15.23
N SER A 17 2.95 4.25 14.91
CA SER A 17 3.06 3.82 13.54
C SER A 17 1.85 4.45 12.86
N ALA A 18 2.02 5.63 12.25
CA ALA A 18 1.15 6.05 11.18
C ALA A 18 1.04 4.81 10.28
N ALA A 19 -0.18 4.34 10.04
CA ALA A 19 -0.40 3.18 9.18
C ALA A 19 0.30 3.49 7.86
N LYS A 20 1.48 2.90 7.68
CA LYS A 20 2.29 3.12 6.51
C LYS A 20 1.63 2.28 5.45
N ASN A 21 1.22 2.91 4.35
CA ASN A 21 0.74 2.16 3.19
C ASN A 21 1.76 1.06 2.86
N LEU A 22 1.31 -0.19 2.94
CA LEU A 22 2.13 -1.37 2.72
C LEU A 22 2.27 -1.67 1.21
N GLN A 23 1.38 -1.13 0.38
CA GLN A 23 1.53 -1.17 -1.08
C GLN A 23 2.44 -0.01 -1.51
N ASN A 24 3.67 -0.34 -1.86
CA ASN A 24 4.73 0.62 -2.19
C ASN A 24 5.09 0.69 -3.68
N PHE A 25 4.29 0.05 -4.53
CA PHE A 25 4.35 0.24 -5.97
C PHE A 25 3.83 1.62 -6.34
N ASP A 26 4.68 2.42 -7.00
CA ASP A 26 4.40 3.82 -7.34
C ASP A 26 3.91 4.01 -8.79
N GLY A 27 3.75 2.93 -9.58
CA GLY A 27 3.22 3.03 -10.94
C GLY A 27 1.75 3.44 -10.97
N ASP A 28 1.40 4.35 -11.88
CA ASP A 28 0.11 5.03 -11.91
C ASP A 28 -0.46 5.30 -13.33
N LEU A 29 -0.04 4.53 -14.34
CA LEU A 29 -0.68 4.51 -15.66
C LEU A 29 -2.20 4.30 -15.47
N GLY A 30 -2.99 5.31 -15.80
CA GLY A 30 -4.45 5.32 -15.60
C GLY A 30 -4.93 5.40 -14.14
N ALA A 31 -4.27 4.72 -13.20
CA ALA A 31 -4.57 4.76 -11.77
C ALA A 31 -3.43 4.19 -10.94
N ALA A 32 -3.26 4.68 -9.71
CA ALA A 32 -2.38 4.10 -8.72
C ALA A 32 -3.04 2.91 -7.99
N ALA A 33 -2.21 2.02 -7.43
CA ALA A 33 -2.69 0.94 -6.57
C ALA A 33 -3.26 1.48 -5.24
N PRO A 34 -4.46 1.04 -4.81
CA PRO A 34 -5.01 1.45 -3.52
C PRO A 34 -4.09 1.10 -2.36
N ALA A 35 -4.12 1.93 -1.31
CA ALA A 35 -3.30 1.67 -0.14
C ALA A 35 -3.71 0.37 0.56
N VAL A 36 -2.73 -0.30 1.15
CA VAL A 36 -2.93 -1.44 2.03
C VAL A 36 -2.49 -1.06 3.42
N ASN A 37 -3.42 -1.09 4.38
CA ASN A 37 -3.21 -0.61 5.74
C ASN A 37 -3.35 -1.77 6.74
N ASN A 38 -2.46 -1.82 7.73
CA ASN A 38 -2.64 -2.73 8.87
C ASN A 38 -3.60 -2.11 9.89
N VAL A 39 -4.78 -2.68 10.02
CA VAL A 39 -5.85 -2.25 10.94
C VAL A 39 -6.03 -3.16 12.17
N GLY A 40 -5.22 -4.22 12.29
CA GLY A 40 -5.31 -5.22 13.36
C GLY A 40 -6.49 -6.20 13.24
N GLY A 41 -6.61 -7.12 14.20
CA GLY A 41 -7.66 -8.16 14.22
C GLY A 41 -7.33 -9.39 13.37
N ASP A 42 -8.33 -10.25 13.14
CA ASP A 42 -8.16 -11.54 12.44
C ASP A 42 -7.85 -11.38 10.94
N ARG A 43 -8.22 -10.24 10.34
CA ARG A 43 -7.94 -9.86 8.95
C ARG A 43 -7.30 -8.47 8.93
N PRO A 44 -6.01 -8.35 9.30
CA PRO A 44 -5.42 -7.05 9.59
C PRO A 44 -5.13 -6.22 8.35
N PHE A 45 -5.07 -6.79 7.15
CA PHE A 45 -4.62 -6.08 5.94
C PHE A 45 -5.80 -5.55 5.13
N GLN A 46 -6.20 -4.30 5.39
CA GLN A 46 -7.28 -3.63 4.68
C GLN A 46 -6.77 -3.00 3.38
N VAL A 47 -7.35 -3.39 2.24
CA VAL A 47 -7.15 -2.68 0.97
C VAL A 47 -8.17 -1.54 0.90
N ASP A 48 -7.73 -0.29 0.73
CA ASP A 48 -8.61 0.88 0.76
C ASP A 48 -9.72 0.78 -0.29
N GLY A 49 -10.96 1.03 0.14
CA GLY A 49 -12.15 0.89 -0.72
C GLY A 49 -12.51 -0.56 -1.10
N ASN A 50 -11.86 -1.57 -0.50
CA ASN A 50 -12.04 -2.98 -0.82
C ASN A 50 -12.13 -3.86 0.45
N ALA A 51 -11.75 -5.14 0.37
CA ALA A 51 -11.79 -6.08 1.47
C ALA A 51 -10.53 -6.07 2.35
N ALA A 52 -10.67 -6.57 3.57
CA ALA A 52 -9.55 -6.92 4.45
C ALA A 52 -9.05 -8.34 4.22
N PHE A 53 -7.80 -8.65 4.52
CA PHE A 53 -7.19 -9.97 4.35
C PHE A 53 -6.40 -10.38 5.59
N ASP A 54 -6.32 -11.68 5.83
CA ASP A 54 -5.47 -12.30 6.84
C ASP A 54 -4.01 -12.48 6.37
N ASN A 55 -3.80 -12.49 5.04
CA ASN A 55 -2.50 -12.60 4.40
C ASN A 55 -2.10 -11.27 3.71
N LEU A 56 -0.90 -10.77 4.02
CA LEU A 56 -0.40 -9.51 3.44
C LEU A 56 -0.24 -9.60 1.92
N ASN A 57 0.37 -10.67 1.40
CA ASN A 57 0.57 -10.82 -0.04
C ASN A 57 -0.76 -10.79 -0.79
N ALA A 58 -1.78 -11.49 -0.27
CA ALA A 58 -3.11 -11.49 -0.87
C ALA A 58 -3.74 -10.08 -0.91
N ALA A 59 -3.54 -9.26 0.13
CA ALA A 59 -3.99 -7.86 0.12
C ALA A 59 -3.24 -7.02 -0.93
N LEU A 60 -1.91 -7.18 -1.01
CA LEU A 60 -1.07 -6.44 -1.96
C LEU A 60 -1.42 -6.80 -3.42
N VAL A 61 -1.55 -8.09 -3.74
CA VAL A 61 -1.99 -8.56 -5.05
C VAL A 61 -3.41 -8.06 -5.36
N ARG A 62 -4.33 -8.11 -4.39
CA ARG A 62 -5.68 -7.56 -4.59
C ARG A 62 -5.65 -6.07 -4.92
N SER A 63 -4.75 -5.30 -4.30
CA SER A 63 -4.54 -3.88 -4.61
C SER A 63 -4.07 -3.69 -6.06
N CYS A 64 -3.14 -4.51 -6.54
CA CYS A 64 -2.72 -4.52 -7.95
C CYS A 64 -3.88 -4.86 -8.91
N ASP A 65 -4.76 -5.79 -8.55
CA ASP A 65 -5.95 -6.08 -9.35
C ASP A 65 -6.92 -4.90 -9.41
N VAL A 66 -7.10 -4.16 -8.29
CA VAL A 66 -7.93 -2.94 -8.30
C VAL A 66 -7.30 -1.89 -9.21
N GLN A 67 -5.98 -1.71 -9.14
CA GLN A 67 -5.24 -0.81 -10.02
C GLN A 67 -5.49 -1.11 -11.49
N ASN A 68 -5.32 -2.37 -11.92
CA ASN A 68 -5.53 -2.77 -13.31
C ASN A 68 -6.96 -2.47 -13.79
N ASN A 69 -7.96 -2.75 -12.95
CA ASN A 69 -9.35 -2.44 -13.28
C ASN A 69 -9.58 -0.93 -13.41
N LEU A 70 -9.00 -0.12 -12.53
CA LEU A 70 -9.11 1.34 -12.59
C LEU A 70 -8.41 1.90 -13.84
N CYS A 71 -7.18 1.45 -14.14
CA CYS A 71 -6.47 1.82 -15.37
C CYS A 71 -7.27 1.42 -16.60
N SER A 72 -7.73 0.17 -16.67
CA SER A 72 -8.52 -0.34 -17.79
C SER A 72 -9.81 0.45 -17.97
N ASN A 73 -10.48 0.84 -16.87
CA ASN A 73 -11.66 1.68 -16.95
C ASN A 73 -11.34 3.07 -17.49
N ALA A 74 -10.25 3.70 -17.05
CA ALA A 74 -9.80 5.00 -17.54
C ALA A 74 -9.46 4.98 -19.03
N VAL A 75 -8.81 3.92 -19.51
CA VAL A 75 -8.54 3.71 -20.94
C VAL A 75 -9.84 3.56 -21.71
N ASN A 76 -10.76 2.69 -21.24
CA ASN A 76 -12.02 2.43 -21.92
C ASN A 76 -13.00 3.62 -21.90
N SER A 77 -12.89 4.50 -20.90
CA SER A 77 -13.70 5.72 -20.78
C SER A 77 -13.11 6.91 -21.56
N GLY A 78 -11.86 6.80 -22.03
CA GLY A 78 -11.14 7.90 -22.67
C GLY A 78 -10.69 8.98 -21.68
N GLU A 79 -10.49 8.62 -20.40
CA GLU A 79 -9.93 9.53 -19.38
C GLU A 79 -8.40 9.64 -19.47
N VAL A 80 -7.75 8.67 -20.10
CA VAL A 80 -6.32 8.69 -20.42
C VAL A 80 -6.09 8.45 -21.90
N ASP A 81 -5.22 9.27 -22.48
CA ASP A 81 -4.78 9.17 -23.87
C ASP A 81 -3.43 8.43 -23.94
N ASP A 82 -3.12 7.85 -25.10
CA ASP A 82 -1.84 7.18 -25.39
C ASP A 82 -1.48 6.02 -24.45
N VAL A 83 -2.47 5.43 -23.77
CA VAL A 83 -2.35 4.23 -22.93
C VAL A 83 -3.33 3.18 -23.44
N GLU A 84 -2.86 1.96 -23.68
CA GLU A 84 -3.69 0.82 -24.04
C GLU A 84 -4.00 -0.05 -22.81
N VAL A 85 -5.07 -0.85 -22.87
CA VAL A 85 -5.38 -1.82 -21.80
C VAL A 85 -4.22 -2.81 -21.58
N ALA A 86 -3.42 -3.08 -22.61
CA ALA A 86 -2.22 -3.90 -22.49
C ALA A 86 -1.14 -3.26 -21.59
N ASP A 87 -1.04 -1.93 -21.57
CA ASP A 87 -0.12 -1.21 -20.69
C ASP A 87 -0.58 -1.29 -19.23
N CYS A 88 -1.90 -1.25 -18.98
CA CYS A 88 -2.47 -1.51 -17.65
C CYS A 88 -2.10 -2.90 -17.13
N GLN A 89 -2.13 -3.92 -18.01
CA GLN A 89 -1.74 -5.27 -17.67
C GLN A 89 -0.24 -5.37 -17.35
N ALA A 90 0.62 -4.71 -18.14
CA ALA A 90 2.05 -4.65 -17.86
C ALA A 90 2.33 -3.98 -16.50
N GLN A 91 1.62 -2.90 -16.18
CA GLN A 91 1.70 -2.26 -14.86
C GLN A 91 1.21 -3.17 -13.73
N GLN A 92 0.18 -3.98 -13.96
CA GLN A 92 -0.27 -4.97 -12.97
C GLN A 92 0.82 -6.00 -12.68
N ASP A 93 1.50 -6.51 -13.71
CA ASP A 93 2.54 -7.51 -13.57
C ASP A 93 3.72 -6.95 -12.74
N ASP A 94 4.13 -5.70 -13.01
CA ASP A 94 5.14 -5.00 -12.22
C ASP A 94 4.68 -4.76 -10.77
N CYS A 95 3.41 -4.41 -10.57
CA CYS A 95 2.82 -4.25 -9.24
C CYS A 95 2.83 -5.57 -8.46
N ILE A 96 2.49 -6.68 -9.09
CA ILE A 96 2.49 -8.01 -8.45
C ILE A 96 3.92 -8.44 -8.11
N ALA A 97 4.88 -8.20 -9.01
CA ALA A 97 6.29 -8.46 -8.72
C ALA A 97 6.79 -7.65 -7.52
N ASN A 98 6.36 -6.39 -7.39
CA ASN A 98 6.62 -5.57 -6.21
C ASN A 98 5.91 -6.12 -4.96
N ALA A 99 4.64 -6.54 -5.07
CA ALA A 99 3.87 -7.12 -3.98
C ALA A 99 4.55 -8.37 -3.39
N ASP A 100 5.02 -9.27 -4.25
CA ASP A 100 5.73 -10.48 -3.82
C ASP A 100 7.04 -10.13 -3.09
N ALA A 101 7.77 -9.12 -3.57
CA ALA A 101 8.98 -8.62 -2.90
C ALA A 101 8.67 -7.95 -1.55
N ALA A 102 7.60 -7.17 -1.47
CA ALA A 102 7.16 -6.49 -0.26
C ALA A 102 6.67 -7.47 0.81
N ALA A 103 5.94 -8.52 0.42
CA ALA A 103 5.47 -9.56 1.32
C ALA A 103 6.62 -10.41 1.90
N ALA A 104 7.71 -10.61 1.16
CA ALA A 104 8.89 -11.33 1.66
C ALA A 104 9.68 -10.55 2.73
N ALA A 105 9.45 -9.24 2.86
CA ALA A 105 10.17 -8.36 3.78
C ALA A 105 9.42 -8.06 5.09
N ASN A 106 8.19 -8.58 5.26
CA ASN A 106 7.30 -8.33 6.41
C ASN A 106 6.91 -9.63 7.12
#